data_AF-A0A7Y5UKV7-F1
#
_entry.id   AF-A0A7Y5UKV7-F1
#
_cell.length_a   1.000
_cell.length_b   1.000
_cell.length_c   1.000
_cell.angle_alpha   90.00
_cell.angle_beta   90.00
_cell.angle_gamma   90.00
#
_symmetry.space_group_name_H-M   'P 1'
#
loop_
_entity.id
_entity.type
_entity.pdbx_description
1 polymer ?
#
loop_
_entity_poly.entity_id
_entity_poly.type
_entity_poly.pdbx_seq_one_letter_code
_entity_poly.pdbx_strand_id
1 'polypeptide(L)'
;MDQIKRFWQRFEERQQLWSEVPNVFPVRRDLAKLKGRRDSGDPNVVEYLDEAGHPDHYAVEFTASQREDLRRQYRAVKPATGPRDDEDELFVRIIEAQADAILDSQSIEVPDQKDRRRAIDSFVNAAQKLDTALDQLDSAALGWLYGHIADRLAPEGYQLSEADGRLASMLDDPLRAQVEAGHLRQQIRHLVGVVTEAAAEAKKSLPPAERTENDPRLTTALCLERQIVERGIQFVTTETGFPAACLRAMFEIAGVEVDKVSYWLDKAAKHPDSFGRFRADQRNKFGGKNPPTD
;
A
#
# COMPACT_ATOMS: atom_id res chain seq x y z
N MET A 1 -23.05 -5.45 -24.48
CA MET A 1 -22.54 -4.15 -24.02
C MET A 1 -22.32 -4.11 -22.51
N ASP A 2 -23.28 -4.54 -21.68
CA ASP A 2 -23.18 -4.48 -20.20
C ASP A 2 -21.90 -5.04 -19.57
N GLN A 3 -21.39 -6.18 -20.03
CA GLN A 3 -20.20 -6.80 -19.41
C GLN A 3 -18.89 -6.06 -19.71
N ILE A 4 -18.78 -5.38 -20.87
CA ILE A 4 -17.61 -4.56 -21.22
C ILE A 4 -17.59 -3.32 -20.34
N LYS A 5 -18.73 -2.63 -20.26
CA LYS A 5 -18.89 -1.45 -19.41
C LYS A 5 -18.59 -1.77 -17.93
N ARG A 6 -19.09 -2.91 -17.42
CA ARG A 6 -18.82 -3.37 -16.04
C ARG A 6 -17.37 -3.76 -15.78
N PHE A 7 -16.61 -4.17 -16.81
CA PHE A 7 -15.18 -4.46 -16.66
C PHE A 7 -14.39 -3.15 -16.52
N TRP A 8 -14.59 -2.22 -17.47
CA TRP A 8 -13.92 -0.92 -17.44
C TRP A 8 -14.28 -0.09 -16.21
N GLN A 9 -15.55 -0.08 -15.82
CA GLN A 9 -15.98 0.62 -14.62
C GLN A 9 -15.30 0.08 -13.35
N ARG A 10 -15.24 -1.25 -13.17
CA ARG A 10 -14.53 -1.87 -12.03
C ARG A 10 -13.04 -1.58 -12.07
N PHE A 11 -12.45 -1.50 -13.26
CA PHE A 11 -11.05 -1.17 -13.44
C PHE A 11 -10.75 0.28 -13.05
N GLU A 12 -11.53 1.23 -13.56
CA GLU A 12 -11.40 2.66 -13.26
C GLU A 12 -11.61 2.93 -11.76
N GLU A 13 -12.65 2.34 -11.16
CA GLU A 13 -12.91 2.42 -9.72
C GLU A 13 -11.74 1.89 -8.90
N ARG A 14 -11.18 0.73 -9.30
CA ARG A 14 -10.00 0.17 -8.63
C ARG A 14 -8.79 1.10 -8.77
N GLN A 15 -8.52 1.65 -9.95
CA GLN A 15 -7.41 2.60 -10.16
C GLN A 15 -7.57 3.85 -9.31
N GLN A 16 -8.77 4.41 -9.25
CA GLN A 16 -9.07 5.58 -8.43
C GLN A 16 -8.82 5.28 -6.95
N LEU A 17 -9.39 4.19 -6.42
CA LEU A 17 -9.19 3.81 -5.03
C LEU A 17 -7.71 3.58 -4.71
N TRP A 18 -6.97 2.91 -5.59
CA TRP A 18 -5.53 2.71 -5.43
C TRP A 18 -4.74 4.03 -5.40
N SER A 19 -5.15 5.03 -6.18
CA SER A 19 -4.52 6.36 -6.13
C SER A 19 -4.80 7.13 -4.84
N GLU A 20 -5.90 6.80 -4.15
CA GLU A 20 -6.27 7.41 -2.87
C GLU A 20 -5.60 6.72 -1.67
N VAL A 21 -5.21 5.44 -1.79
CA VAL A 21 -4.61 4.67 -0.68
C VAL A 21 -3.43 5.41 -0.04
N PRO A 22 -2.43 5.96 -0.78
CA PRO A 22 -1.31 6.69 -0.18
C PRO A 22 -1.71 7.94 0.62
N ASN A 23 -2.87 8.54 0.31
CA ASN A 23 -3.37 9.73 1.00
C ASN A 23 -4.13 9.37 2.29
N VAL A 24 -4.89 8.27 2.27
CA VAL A 24 -5.73 7.84 3.41
C VAL A 24 -4.93 7.01 4.42
N PHE A 25 -4.06 6.15 3.91
CA PHE A 25 -3.05 5.44 4.68
C PHE A 25 -1.73 5.97 4.16
N PRO A 26 -1.00 6.85 4.88
CA PRO A 26 0.32 7.27 4.43
C PRO A 26 1.23 6.05 4.39
N VAL A 27 1.24 5.41 3.22
CA VAL A 27 1.96 4.18 2.91
C VAL A 27 3.41 4.60 2.84
N ARG A 28 4.10 4.52 3.97
CA ARG A 28 5.53 4.77 3.99
C ARG A 28 6.19 3.51 3.45
N ARG A 29 6.67 3.59 2.20
CA ARG A 29 7.72 2.73 1.68
C ARG A 29 8.76 2.55 2.79
N ASP A 30 9.21 1.31 3.01
CA ASP A 30 10.21 1.04 4.04
C ASP A 30 11.59 1.57 3.57
N LEU A 31 11.74 2.89 3.66
CA LEU A 31 12.95 3.61 3.25
C LEU A 31 14.16 3.12 4.04
N ALA A 32 13.98 2.67 5.29
CA ALA A 32 15.05 2.10 6.09
C ALA A 32 15.54 0.77 5.49
N LYS A 33 14.62 -0.09 5.02
CA LYS A 33 14.99 -1.34 4.33
C LYS A 33 15.69 -1.07 3.00
N LEU A 34 15.20 -0.14 2.19
CA LEU A 34 15.84 0.21 0.91
C LEU A 34 17.21 0.85 1.12
N LYS A 35 17.32 1.78 2.07
CA LYS A 35 18.60 2.34 2.48
C LYS A 35 19.56 1.24 2.95
N GLY A 36 19.09 0.28 3.76
CA GLY A 36 19.90 -0.87 4.18
C GLY A 36 20.41 -1.73 3.01
N ARG A 37 19.57 -1.97 2.00
CA ARG A 37 19.98 -2.66 0.76
C ARG A 37 21.01 -1.85 -0.01
N ARG A 38 20.79 -0.54 -0.18
CA ARG A 38 21.72 0.39 -0.83
C ARG A 38 23.08 0.40 -0.13
N ASP A 39 23.08 0.57 1.19
CA ASP A 39 24.27 0.58 2.04
C ASP A 39 25.03 -0.76 1.98
N SER A 40 24.32 -1.86 1.70
CA SER A 40 24.90 -3.20 1.48
C SER A 40 25.45 -3.41 0.06
N GLY A 41 25.39 -2.40 -0.81
CA GLY A 41 25.89 -2.46 -2.18
C GLY A 41 24.94 -3.12 -3.19
N ASP A 42 23.64 -3.17 -2.89
CA ASP A 42 22.63 -3.68 -3.84
C ASP A 42 22.62 -2.79 -5.10
N PRO A 43 22.96 -3.33 -6.28
CA PRO A 43 23.04 -2.56 -7.52
C PRO A 43 21.66 -2.20 -8.09
N ASN A 44 20.59 -2.79 -7.55
CA ASN A 44 19.21 -2.53 -7.96
C ASN A 44 18.54 -1.44 -7.13
N VAL A 45 19.20 -0.85 -6.13
CA VAL A 45 18.65 0.27 -5.36
C VAL A 45 19.34 1.57 -5.76
N VAL A 46 18.53 2.54 -6.20
CA VAL A 46 18.97 3.88 -6.60
C VAL A 46 18.51 4.89 -5.57
N GLU A 47 19.41 5.80 -5.20
CA GLU A 47 19.14 6.93 -4.33
C GLU A 47 18.89 8.17 -5.18
N TYR A 48 17.74 8.80 -4.97
CA TYR A 48 17.39 10.07 -5.57
C TYR A 48 17.64 11.18 -4.57
N LEU A 49 18.34 12.23 -5.01
CA LEU A 49 18.69 13.38 -4.20
C LEU A 49 17.75 14.55 -4.53
N ASP A 50 17.40 15.34 -3.52
CA ASP A 50 16.69 16.61 -3.70
C ASP A 50 17.60 17.69 -4.33
N GLU A 51 17.04 18.88 -4.57
CA GLU A 51 17.79 20.02 -5.13
C GLU A 51 18.97 20.47 -4.26
N ALA A 52 18.96 20.14 -2.96
CA ALA A 52 20.01 20.44 -2.00
C ALA A 52 21.03 19.29 -1.85
N GLY A 53 20.87 18.19 -2.59
CA GLY A 53 21.76 17.03 -2.56
C GLY A 53 21.54 16.10 -1.37
N HIS A 54 20.41 16.25 -0.66
CA HIS A 54 20.01 15.33 0.41
C HIS A 54 19.21 14.15 -0.16
N PRO A 55 19.30 12.95 0.44
CA PRO A 55 18.45 11.83 0.04
C PRO A 55 16.97 12.20 0.16
N ASP A 56 16.28 12.22 -0.98
CA ASP A 56 14.84 12.46 -1.08
C ASP A 56 14.09 11.12 -0.97
N HIS A 57 14.40 10.18 -1.85
CA HIS A 57 13.80 8.85 -1.85
C HIS A 57 14.72 7.77 -2.44
N TYR A 58 14.35 6.51 -2.19
CA TYR A 58 15.01 5.33 -2.78
C TYR A 58 14.03 4.60 -3.69
N ALA A 59 14.51 4.10 -4.83
CA ALA A 59 13.74 3.26 -5.75
C ALA A 59 14.49 2.01 -6.18
N VAL A 60 13.77 1.02 -6.70
CA VAL A 60 14.37 -0.17 -7.32
C VAL A 60 14.37 -0.07 -8.83
N GLU A 61 15.52 -0.33 -9.43
CA GLU A 61 15.74 -0.27 -10.87
C GLU A 61 16.51 -1.50 -11.35
N PHE A 62 16.28 -1.90 -12.60
CA PHE A 62 17.13 -2.88 -13.24
C PHE A 62 18.51 -2.30 -13.54
N THR A 63 19.54 -3.10 -13.34
CA THR A 63 20.88 -2.81 -13.87
C THR A 63 20.85 -2.77 -15.39
N ALA A 64 21.84 -2.13 -16.01
CA ALA A 64 21.96 -2.09 -17.47
C ALA A 64 21.96 -3.49 -18.11
N SER A 65 22.59 -4.47 -17.46
CA SER A 65 22.61 -5.87 -17.92
C SER A 65 21.22 -6.50 -17.89
N GLN A 66 20.49 -6.35 -16.78
CA GLN A 66 19.13 -6.87 -16.65
C GLN A 66 18.17 -6.22 -17.67
N ARG A 67 18.30 -4.91 -17.90
CA ARG A 67 17.53 -4.19 -18.92
C ARG A 67 17.78 -4.76 -20.32
N GLU A 68 19.03 -4.97 -20.70
CA GLU A 68 19.36 -5.54 -22.02
C GLU A 68 18.91 -7.01 -22.14
N ASP A 69 19.05 -7.81 -21.09
CA ASP A 69 18.59 -9.20 -21.09
C ASP A 69 17.08 -9.30 -21.28
N LEU A 70 16.29 -8.43 -20.63
CA LEU A 70 14.84 -8.35 -20.81
C LEU A 70 14.47 -7.82 -22.20
N ARG A 71 15.16 -6.81 -22.71
CA ARG A 71 14.97 -6.29 -24.09
C ARG A 71 15.22 -7.38 -25.12
N ARG A 72 16.31 -8.14 -24.99
CA ARG A 72 16.63 -9.27 -25.88
C ARG A 72 15.52 -10.32 -25.87
N GLN A 73 15.03 -10.70 -24.69
CA GLN A 73 13.94 -11.68 -24.58
C GLN A 73 12.62 -11.14 -25.16
N TYR A 74 12.30 -9.87 -24.92
CA TYR A 74 11.14 -9.20 -25.49
C TYR A 74 11.18 -9.21 -27.03
N ARG A 75 12.31 -8.82 -27.62
CA ARG A 75 12.53 -8.83 -29.07
C ARG A 75 12.35 -10.23 -29.68
N ALA A 76 12.68 -11.29 -28.93
CA ALA A 76 12.54 -12.67 -29.40
C ALA A 76 11.09 -13.17 -29.44
N VAL A 77 10.18 -12.58 -28.66
CA VAL A 77 8.79 -13.05 -28.54
C VAL A 77 7.76 -12.08 -29.13
N LYS A 78 8.15 -10.84 -29.41
CA LYS A 78 7.21 -9.84 -29.95
C LYS A 78 6.76 -10.20 -31.38
N PRO A 79 5.49 -9.95 -31.74
CA PRO A 79 5.03 -10.11 -33.12
C PRO A 79 5.79 -9.22 -34.10
N ALA A 80 5.94 -9.65 -35.35
CA ALA A 80 6.68 -8.93 -36.40
C ALA A 80 6.02 -7.62 -36.92
N THR A 81 5.05 -7.07 -36.20
CA THR A 81 4.30 -5.89 -36.61
C THR A 81 5.03 -4.59 -36.26
N GLY A 82 5.69 -3.99 -37.26
CA GLY A 82 6.06 -2.56 -37.36
C GLY A 82 7.05 -2.00 -36.33
N PRO A 83 8.16 -1.35 -36.73
CA PRO A 83 9.14 -0.81 -35.79
C PRO A 83 8.60 0.45 -35.13
N ARG A 84 8.46 0.42 -33.80
CA ARG A 84 8.85 1.57 -32.98
C ARG A 84 10.20 1.20 -32.38
N ASP A 85 11.22 1.95 -32.75
CA ASP A 85 12.61 1.65 -32.37
C ASP A 85 12.84 1.64 -30.84
N ASP A 86 11.87 2.15 -30.06
CA ASP A 86 11.94 2.29 -28.59
C ASP A 86 10.92 1.43 -27.82
N GLU A 87 10.19 0.53 -28.48
CA GLU A 87 9.08 -0.22 -27.84
C GLU A 87 9.55 -1.16 -26.72
N ASP A 88 10.69 -1.82 -26.92
CA ASP A 88 11.30 -2.72 -25.95
C ASP A 88 11.88 -1.96 -24.75
N GLU A 89 12.43 -0.78 -24.97
CA GLU A 89 12.81 0.15 -23.89
C GLU A 89 11.60 0.56 -23.07
N LEU A 90 10.52 1.00 -23.71
CA LEU A 90 9.28 1.38 -23.03
C LEU A 90 8.70 0.20 -22.25
N PHE A 91 8.71 -1.01 -22.82
CA PHE A 91 8.26 -2.21 -22.11
C PHE A 91 9.08 -2.45 -20.85
N VAL A 92 10.41 -2.44 -20.93
CA VAL A 92 11.26 -2.66 -19.76
C VAL A 92 11.07 -1.57 -18.69
N ARG A 93 10.93 -0.29 -19.08
CA ARG A 93 10.61 0.79 -18.13
C ARG A 93 9.27 0.56 -17.42
N ILE A 94 8.26 0.04 -18.12
CA ILE A 94 6.97 -0.30 -17.50
C ILE A 94 7.12 -1.46 -16.51
N ILE A 95 7.88 -2.51 -16.86
CA ILE A 95 8.16 -3.63 -15.95
C ILE A 95 8.94 -3.15 -14.72
N GLU A 96 9.91 -2.27 -14.89
CA GLU A 96 10.68 -1.67 -13.81
C GLU A 96 9.80 -0.83 -12.87
N ALA A 97 8.97 0.07 -13.43
CA ALA A 97 8.02 0.86 -12.65
C ALA A 97 7.01 -0.04 -11.90
N GLN A 98 6.60 -1.16 -12.50
CA GLN A 98 5.74 -2.14 -11.82
C GLN A 98 6.47 -2.83 -10.68
N ALA A 99 7.75 -3.19 -10.83
CA ALA A 99 8.55 -3.77 -9.77
C ALA A 99 8.71 -2.80 -8.59
N ASP A 100 8.95 -1.53 -8.88
CA ASP A 100 9.05 -0.48 -7.86
C ASP A 100 7.73 -0.30 -7.10
N ALA A 101 6.59 -0.31 -7.81
CA ALA A 101 5.27 -0.26 -7.19
C ALA A 101 4.94 -1.46 -6.28
N ILE A 102 5.65 -2.59 -6.40
CA ILE A 102 5.51 -3.73 -5.49
C ILE A 102 5.83 -3.30 -4.05
N LEU A 103 6.85 -2.46 -3.87
CA LEU A 103 7.27 -2.01 -2.56
C LEU A 103 6.16 -1.23 -1.85
N ASP A 104 5.41 -0.44 -2.60
CA ASP A 104 4.30 0.36 -2.06
C ASP A 104 3.10 -0.55 -1.74
N SER A 105 2.85 -1.55 -2.60
CA SER A 105 1.80 -2.55 -2.36
C SER A 105 2.09 -3.47 -1.17
N GLN A 106 3.36 -3.77 -0.87
CA GLN A 106 3.76 -4.55 0.31
C GLN A 106 3.45 -3.83 1.61
N SER A 107 3.57 -2.51 1.66
CA SER A 107 3.20 -1.72 2.83
C SER A 107 1.68 -1.66 3.09
N ILE A 108 0.86 -2.11 2.14
CA ILE A 108 -0.60 -2.27 2.28
C ILE A 108 -0.96 -3.75 2.52
N GLU A 109 0.02 -4.66 2.47
CA GLU A 109 -0.24 -6.09 2.69
C GLU A 109 -0.84 -6.30 4.08
N VAL A 110 -2.00 -6.95 4.12
CA VAL A 110 -2.71 -7.23 5.37
C VAL A 110 -1.81 -8.13 6.25
N PRO A 111 -1.40 -7.65 7.44
CA PRO A 111 -0.59 -8.44 8.36
C PRO A 111 -1.30 -9.75 8.70
N ASP A 112 -0.53 -10.74 9.16
CA ASP A 112 -1.15 -12.02 9.49
C ASP A 112 -2.16 -11.88 10.63
N GLN A 113 -3.08 -12.83 10.75
CA GLN A 113 -4.15 -12.74 11.73
C GLN A 113 -3.62 -12.67 13.17
N LYS A 114 -2.45 -13.24 13.44
CA LYS A 114 -1.82 -13.26 14.77
C LYS A 114 -1.29 -11.87 15.10
N ASP A 115 -0.61 -11.22 14.17
CA ASP A 115 -0.05 -9.88 14.33
C ASP A 115 -1.14 -8.82 14.39
N ARG A 116 -2.22 -8.95 13.61
CA ARG A 116 -3.40 -8.08 13.74
C ARG A 116 -4.02 -8.16 15.14
N ARG A 117 -4.17 -9.38 15.68
CA ARG A 117 -4.66 -9.59 17.06
C ARG A 117 -3.70 -9.01 18.11
N ARG A 118 -2.39 -9.16 17.90
CA ARG A 118 -1.36 -8.56 18.77
C ARG A 118 -1.39 -7.03 18.73
N ALA A 119 -1.65 -6.43 17.56
CA ALA A 119 -1.78 -4.98 17.44
C ALA A 119 -2.96 -4.44 18.26
N ILE A 120 -4.10 -5.14 18.23
CA ILE A 120 -5.27 -4.82 19.07
C ILE A 120 -4.89 -4.94 20.56
N ASP A 121 -4.21 -6.01 20.96
CA ASP A 121 -3.73 -6.16 22.35
C ASP A 121 -2.77 -5.04 22.76
N SER A 122 -1.86 -4.65 21.87
CA SER A 122 -0.90 -3.57 22.10
C SER A 122 -1.62 -2.23 22.31
N PHE A 123 -2.63 -1.95 21.49
CA PHE A 123 -3.46 -0.76 21.62
C PHE A 123 -4.21 -0.72 22.96
N VAL A 124 -4.84 -1.82 23.36
CA VAL A 124 -5.51 -1.94 24.68
C VAL A 124 -4.52 -1.69 25.82
N ASN A 125 -3.35 -2.33 25.76
CA ASN A 125 -2.31 -2.15 26.77
C ASN A 125 -1.82 -0.69 26.84
N ALA A 126 -1.71 -0.01 25.70
CA ALA A 126 -1.33 1.40 25.66
C ALA A 126 -2.40 2.30 26.29
N ALA A 127 -3.68 2.05 26.00
CA ALA A 127 -4.80 2.78 26.59
C ALA A 127 -4.86 2.62 28.13
N GLN A 128 -4.65 1.40 28.64
CA GLN A 128 -4.59 1.12 30.08
C GLN A 128 -3.38 1.78 30.75
N LYS A 129 -2.22 1.78 30.09
CA LYS A 129 -1.02 2.48 30.58
C LYS A 129 -1.23 3.99 30.64
N LEU A 130 -1.95 4.58 29.67
CA LEU A 130 -2.32 5.99 29.70
C LEU A 130 -3.17 6.32 30.93
N ASP A 131 -4.23 5.55 31.20
CA ASP A 131 -5.08 5.74 32.39
C ASP A 131 -4.25 5.65 33.69
N THR A 132 -3.40 4.62 33.79
CA THR A 132 -2.50 4.44 34.95
C THR A 132 -1.55 5.62 35.12
N ALA A 133 -1.00 6.15 34.02
CA ALA A 133 -0.09 7.29 34.06
C ALA A 133 -0.82 8.57 34.52
N LEU A 134 -2.05 8.80 34.06
CA LEU A 134 -2.87 9.94 34.48
C LEU A 134 -3.26 9.87 35.97
N ASP A 135 -3.39 8.68 36.53
CA ASP A 135 -3.64 8.47 37.96
C ASP A 135 -2.46 8.77 38.87
N GLN A 136 -1.24 8.64 38.33
CA GLN A 136 -0.01 8.93 39.07
C GLN A 136 0.31 10.43 39.14
N LEU A 137 -0.33 11.24 38.30
CA LEU A 137 -0.18 12.69 38.34
C LEU A 137 -1.01 13.28 39.48
N ASP A 138 -0.39 14.15 40.29
CA ASP A 138 -1.14 15.01 41.21
C ASP A 138 -1.99 16.02 40.42
N SER A 139 -2.97 16.62 41.09
CA SER A 139 -3.92 17.52 40.43
C SER A 139 -3.24 18.71 39.76
N ALA A 140 -2.15 19.24 40.31
CA ALA A 140 -1.44 20.39 39.75
C ALA A 140 -0.65 19.99 38.50
N ALA A 141 0.08 18.86 38.54
CA ALA A 141 0.78 18.33 37.38
C ALA A 141 -0.19 17.96 36.24
N LEU A 142 -1.33 17.36 36.57
CA LEU A 142 -2.38 17.01 35.62
C LEU A 142 -2.99 18.27 34.97
N GLY A 143 -3.30 19.30 35.77
CA GLY A 143 -3.79 20.58 35.27
C GLY A 143 -2.79 21.29 34.36
N TRP A 144 -1.50 21.28 34.72
CA TRP A 144 -0.45 21.87 33.90
C TRP A 144 -0.30 21.16 32.55
N LEU A 145 -0.28 19.82 32.54
CA LEU A 145 -0.24 19.03 31.31
C LEU A 145 -1.44 19.34 30.40
N TYR A 146 -2.65 19.39 30.98
CA TYR A 146 -3.86 19.74 30.24
C TYR A 146 -3.78 21.13 29.62
N GLY A 147 -3.32 22.14 30.38
CA GLY A 147 -3.18 23.51 29.87
C GLY A 147 -2.26 23.59 28.64
N HIS A 148 -1.14 22.86 28.66
CA HIS A 148 -0.24 22.77 27.48
C HIS A 148 -0.91 22.11 26.28
N ILE A 149 -1.67 21.04 26.49
CA ILE A 149 -2.38 20.34 25.41
C ILE A 149 -3.46 21.26 24.81
N ALA A 150 -4.25 21.92 25.64
CA ALA A 150 -5.31 22.83 25.21
C ALA A 150 -4.76 24.00 24.40
N ASP A 151 -3.72 24.67 24.89
CA ASP A 151 -3.10 25.80 24.20
C ASP A 151 -2.45 25.40 22.88
N ARG A 152 -1.94 24.16 22.78
CA ARG A 152 -1.34 23.63 21.54
C ARG A 152 -2.38 23.33 20.46
N LEU A 153 -3.56 22.88 20.87
CA LEU A 153 -4.65 22.49 19.97
C LEU A 153 -5.53 23.68 19.54
N ALA A 154 -5.57 24.75 20.33
CA ALA A 154 -6.36 25.94 20.04
C ALA A 154 -6.07 26.60 18.66
N PRO A 155 -4.81 26.75 18.20
CA PRO A 155 -4.50 27.28 16.86
C PRO A 155 -5.00 26.40 15.71
N GLU A 156 -5.20 25.11 15.95
CA GLU A 156 -5.72 24.16 14.97
C GLU A 156 -7.26 24.14 14.92
N GLY A 157 -7.93 24.96 15.74
CA GLY A 157 -9.38 25.08 15.79
C GLY A 157 -10.08 24.01 16.63
N TYR A 158 -9.33 23.17 17.34
CA TYR A 158 -9.90 22.19 18.25
C TYR A 158 -10.28 22.82 19.59
N GLN A 159 -11.53 22.64 20.00
CA GLN A 159 -12.05 23.04 21.32
C GLN A 159 -12.20 21.78 22.19
N LEU A 160 -11.55 21.77 23.35
CA LEU A 160 -11.59 20.64 24.28
C LEU A 160 -12.69 20.78 25.34
N SER A 161 -13.32 21.96 25.44
CA SER A 161 -14.30 22.31 26.46
C SER A 161 -15.41 23.21 25.89
N GLU A 162 -16.67 23.00 26.30
CA GLU A 162 -17.80 23.86 25.88
C GLU A 162 -17.68 25.32 26.37
N ALA A 163 -16.77 25.58 27.32
CA ALA A 163 -16.45 26.93 27.78
C ALA A 163 -15.35 27.62 26.94
N ASP A 164 -14.95 27.03 25.81
CA ASP A 164 -13.91 27.53 24.88
C ASP A 164 -14.44 28.59 23.89
N GLY A 165 -15.17 29.57 24.39
CA GLY A 165 -15.33 30.86 23.71
C GLY A 165 -14.10 31.78 23.87
N ARG A 166 -12.93 31.27 24.25
CA ARG A 166 -11.83 32.11 24.79
C ARG A 166 -10.60 32.15 23.88
N LEU A 167 -10.12 33.38 23.69
CA LEU A 167 -8.83 33.77 23.10
C LEU A 167 -7.66 33.71 24.10
N ALA A 168 -7.84 33.18 25.32
CA ALA A 168 -6.87 33.25 26.42
C ALA A 168 -6.34 31.86 26.81
N SER A 169 -5.03 31.80 27.12
CA SER A 169 -4.30 30.57 27.47
C SER A 169 -4.84 29.91 28.73
N MET A 170 -4.93 28.58 28.73
CA MET A 170 -5.27 27.78 29.91
C MET A 170 -4.16 27.77 30.97
N LEU A 171 -2.92 28.09 30.58
CA LEU A 171 -1.81 28.24 31.52
C LEU A 171 -1.96 29.48 32.41
N ASP A 172 -2.74 30.47 31.96
CA ASP A 172 -3.05 31.69 32.73
C ASP A 172 -4.21 31.49 33.75
N ASP A 173 -4.88 30.33 33.73
CA ASP A 173 -5.93 29.96 34.70
C ASP A 173 -5.67 28.56 35.31
N PRO A 174 -4.69 28.43 36.24
CA PRO A 174 -4.26 27.13 36.76
C PRO A 174 -5.35 26.37 37.50
N LEU A 175 -6.24 27.05 38.22
CA LEU A 175 -7.32 26.38 38.96
C LEU A 175 -8.33 25.75 37.99
N ARG A 176 -8.69 26.48 36.92
CA ARG A 176 -9.56 25.95 35.87
C ARG A 176 -8.91 24.78 35.15
N ALA A 177 -7.64 24.91 34.78
CA ALA A 177 -6.88 23.83 34.15
C ALA A 177 -6.88 22.55 35.01
N GLN A 178 -6.74 22.66 36.34
CA GLN A 178 -6.83 21.52 37.25
C GLN A 178 -8.22 20.86 37.27
N VAL A 179 -9.29 21.66 37.35
CA VAL A 179 -10.67 21.15 37.38
C VAL A 179 -11.02 20.45 36.06
N GLU A 180 -10.73 21.08 34.93
CA GLU A 180 -11.02 20.51 33.61
C GLU A 180 -10.17 19.27 33.32
N ALA A 181 -8.90 19.26 33.74
CA ALA A 181 -8.07 18.07 33.64
C ALA A 181 -8.59 16.91 34.50
N GLY A 182 -9.17 17.21 35.67
CA GLY A 182 -9.85 16.23 36.51
C GLY A 182 -11.07 15.61 35.82
N HIS A 183 -11.90 16.42 35.16
CA HIS A 183 -13.03 15.94 34.35
C HIS A 183 -12.55 15.11 33.15
N LEU A 184 -11.54 15.60 32.43
CA LEU A 184 -10.95 14.88 31.29
C LEU A 184 -10.41 13.51 31.73
N ARG A 185 -9.72 13.41 32.88
CA ARG A 185 -9.25 12.12 33.40
C ARG A 185 -10.40 11.15 33.63
N GLN A 186 -11.52 11.60 34.19
CA GLN A 186 -12.69 10.74 34.39
C GLN A 186 -13.28 10.27 33.05
N GLN A 187 -13.34 11.15 32.06
CA GLN A 187 -13.79 10.81 30.70
C GLN A 187 -12.85 9.81 30.03
N ILE A 188 -11.53 10.02 30.11
CA ILE A 188 -10.51 9.11 29.59
C ILE A 188 -10.64 7.74 30.26
N ARG A 189 -10.75 7.68 31.58
CA ARG A 189 -10.93 6.40 32.30
C ARG A 189 -12.17 5.65 31.82
N HIS A 190 -13.30 6.34 31.70
CA HIS A 190 -14.52 5.74 31.18
C HIS A 190 -14.32 5.22 29.74
N LEU A 191 -13.71 6.04 28.87
CA LEU A 191 -13.39 5.67 27.50
C LEU A 191 -12.46 4.46 27.43
N VAL A 192 -11.43 4.38 28.27
CA VAL A 192 -10.50 3.24 28.34
C VAL A 192 -11.24 1.94 28.69
N GLY A 193 -12.22 2.00 29.59
CA GLY A 193 -13.11 0.87 29.89
C GLY A 193 -13.87 0.40 28.64
N VAL A 194 -14.60 1.32 28.00
CA VAL A 194 -15.38 1.05 26.78
C VAL A 194 -14.50 0.52 25.65
N VAL A 195 -13.35 1.15 25.42
CA VAL A 195 -12.38 0.77 24.39
C VAL A 195 -11.81 -0.62 24.64
N THR A 196 -11.49 -0.97 25.89
CA THR A 196 -10.97 -2.29 26.25
C THR A 196 -11.98 -3.39 25.93
N GLU A 197 -13.25 -3.19 26.30
CA GLU A 197 -14.33 -4.13 26.02
C GLU A 197 -14.58 -4.27 24.51
N ALA A 198 -14.75 -3.16 23.81
CA ALA A 198 -14.96 -3.14 22.37
C ALA A 198 -13.79 -3.78 21.60
N ALA A 199 -12.54 -3.53 22.01
CA ALA A 199 -11.37 -4.14 21.41
C ALA A 199 -11.31 -5.66 21.64
N ALA A 200 -11.72 -6.14 22.81
CA ALA A 200 -11.79 -7.57 23.10
C ALA A 200 -12.83 -8.28 22.22
N GLU A 201 -13.97 -7.63 21.94
CA GLU A 201 -14.96 -8.11 20.98
C GLU A 201 -14.43 -8.07 19.56
N ALA A 202 -13.87 -6.94 19.12
CA ALA A 202 -13.27 -6.77 17.79
C ALA A 202 -12.17 -7.80 17.51
N LYS A 203 -11.36 -8.15 18.52
CA LYS A 203 -10.33 -9.20 18.41
C LYS A 203 -10.93 -10.58 18.11
N LYS A 204 -12.09 -10.90 18.67
CA LYS A 204 -12.80 -12.17 18.48
C LYS A 204 -13.49 -12.23 17.12
N SER A 205 -14.08 -11.12 16.68
CA SER A 205 -14.82 -10.99 15.42
C SER A 205 -13.97 -10.48 14.25
N LEU A 206 -12.65 -10.35 14.44
CA LEU A 206 -11.76 -9.80 13.42
C LEU A 206 -11.87 -10.62 12.13
N PRO A 207 -12.23 -10.00 10.98
CA PRO A 207 -12.39 -10.73 9.72
C PRO A 207 -11.07 -11.39 9.34
N PRO A 208 -11.10 -12.56 8.69
CA PRO A 208 -9.88 -13.22 8.23
C PRO A 208 -9.09 -12.28 7.32
N ALA A 209 -7.76 -12.37 7.39
CA ALA A 209 -6.92 -11.66 6.43
C ALA A 209 -7.16 -12.26 5.04
N GLU A 210 -7.96 -11.60 4.22
CA GLU A 210 -8.18 -11.96 2.82
C GLU A 210 -6.94 -11.61 1.99
N ARG A 211 -5.93 -12.48 2.08
CA ARG A 211 -4.68 -12.34 1.34
C ARG A 211 -4.83 -12.70 -0.14
N THR A 212 -5.88 -13.41 -0.52
CA THR A 212 -5.95 -14.05 -1.84
C THR A 212 -6.23 -13.09 -2.99
N GLU A 213 -7.08 -12.08 -2.78
CA GLU A 213 -7.49 -11.15 -3.85
C GLU A 213 -6.63 -9.87 -3.89
N ASN A 214 -6.07 -9.48 -2.74
CA ASN A 214 -5.23 -8.29 -2.60
C ASN A 214 -3.74 -8.64 -2.44
N ASP A 215 -3.33 -9.86 -2.82
CA ASP A 215 -1.91 -10.22 -2.78
C ASP A 215 -1.11 -9.34 -3.76
N PRO A 216 -0.08 -8.60 -3.32
CA PRO A 216 0.71 -7.76 -4.22
C PRO A 216 1.34 -8.58 -5.36
N ARG A 217 1.66 -9.87 -5.12
CA ARG A 217 2.19 -10.78 -6.14
C ARG A 217 1.16 -11.10 -7.21
N LEU A 218 -0.11 -11.26 -6.84
CA LEU A 218 -1.20 -11.49 -7.79
C LEU A 218 -1.48 -10.23 -8.61
N THR A 219 -1.56 -9.07 -7.96
CA THR A 219 -1.77 -7.79 -8.65
C THR A 219 -0.67 -7.53 -9.68
N THR A 220 0.58 -7.76 -9.30
CA THR A 220 1.73 -7.65 -10.21
C THR A 220 1.60 -8.61 -11.39
N ALA A 221 1.22 -9.87 -11.14
CA ALA A 221 1.03 -10.85 -12.19
C ALA A 221 -0.12 -10.49 -13.15
N LEU A 222 -1.22 -9.90 -12.65
CA LEU A 222 -2.32 -9.38 -13.47
C LEU A 222 -1.91 -8.19 -14.32
N CYS A 223 -1.14 -7.25 -13.75
CA CYS A 223 -0.58 -6.12 -14.48
C CYS A 223 0.34 -6.60 -15.61
N LEU A 224 1.22 -7.57 -15.32
CA LEU A 224 2.10 -8.19 -16.31
C LEU A 224 1.31 -8.90 -17.41
N GLU A 225 0.30 -9.70 -17.05
CA GLU A 225 -0.56 -10.40 -18.01
C GLU A 225 -1.12 -9.41 -19.03
N ARG A 226 -1.69 -8.30 -18.54
CA ARG A 226 -2.22 -7.25 -19.40
C ARG A 226 -1.15 -6.70 -20.34
N GLN A 227 0.02 -6.33 -19.83
CA GLN A 227 1.11 -5.77 -20.64
C GLN A 227 1.54 -6.73 -21.77
N ILE A 228 1.59 -8.03 -21.48
CA ILE A 228 1.96 -9.07 -22.44
C ILE A 228 0.88 -9.27 -23.49
N VAL A 229 -0.38 -9.39 -23.07
CA VAL A 229 -1.52 -9.65 -23.97
C VAL A 229 -1.86 -8.42 -24.84
N GLU A 230 -1.73 -7.20 -24.33
CA GLU A 230 -1.94 -5.97 -25.11
C GLU A 230 -0.94 -5.84 -26.26
N ARG A 231 0.29 -6.31 -26.07
CA ARG A 231 1.35 -6.34 -27.09
C ARG A 231 1.27 -7.54 -28.03
N GLY A 232 0.21 -8.35 -27.91
CA GLY A 232 0.01 -9.53 -28.76
C GLY A 232 0.99 -10.67 -28.48
N ILE A 233 1.71 -10.63 -27.36
CA ILE A 233 2.60 -11.72 -26.92
C ILE A 233 1.74 -12.79 -26.25
N GLN A 234 2.08 -14.06 -26.48
CA GLN A 234 1.38 -15.17 -25.82
C GLN A 234 1.71 -15.20 -24.33
N PHE A 235 0.67 -15.08 -23.48
CA PHE A 235 0.81 -15.23 -22.04
C PHE A 235 0.84 -16.72 -21.65
N VAL A 236 2.06 -17.27 -21.52
CA VAL A 236 2.29 -18.64 -21.05
C VAL A 236 2.56 -18.64 -19.54
N THR A 237 1.99 -19.61 -18.82
CA THR A 237 2.11 -19.72 -17.36
C THR A 237 3.25 -20.64 -16.91
N THR A 238 4.18 -20.99 -17.81
CA THR A 238 5.31 -21.88 -17.54
C THR A 238 6.43 -21.16 -16.79
N GLU A 239 7.20 -21.88 -15.98
CA GLU A 239 8.35 -21.32 -15.23
C GLU A 239 9.47 -20.75 -16.12
N THR A 240 9.54 -21.17 -17.37
CA THR A 240 10.59 -20.80 -18.33
C THR A 240 10.13 -19.83 -19.40
N GLY A 241 8.84 -19.46 -19.41
CA GLY A 241 8.30 -18.52 -20.40
C GLY A 241 8.79 -17.08 -20.18
N PHE A 242 8.65 -16.25 -21.21
CA PHE A 242 8.93 -14.82 -21.11
C PHE A 242 8.14 -14.10 -19.98
N PRO A 243 6.83 -14.40 -19.76
CA PRO A 243 6.13 -13.87 -18.59
C PRO A 243 6.79 -14.23 -17.26
N ALA A 244 7.30 -15.46 -17.12
CA ALA A 244 8.00 -15.89 -15.89
C ALA A 244 9.33 -15.18 -15.72
N ALA A 245 10.07 -14.93 -16.81
CA ALA A 245 11.30 -14.14 -16.75
C ALA A 245 11.03 -12.70 -16.28
N CYS A 246 9.99 -12.05 -16.82
CA CYS A 246 9.60 -10.70 -16.40
C CYS A 246 9.16 -10.68 -14.93
N LEU A 247 8.28 -11.60 -14.53
CA LEU A 247 7.76 -11.65 -13.16
C LEU A 247 8.85 -11.96 -12.14
N ARG A 248 9.77 -12.86 -12.47
CA ARG A 248 10.94 -13.17 -11.63
C ARG A 248 11.84 -11.95 -11.48
N ALA A 249 12.14 -11.24 -12.56
CA ALA A 249 12.96 -10.03 -12.50
C ALA A 249 12.30 -8.95 -11.63
N MET A 250 10.98 -8.73 -11.75
CA MET A 250 10.27 -7.78 -10.89
C MET A 250 10.34 -8.15 -9.41
N PHE A 251 10.07 -9.42 -9.07
CA PHE A 251 10.13 -9.89 -7.69
C PHE A 251 11.55 -9.86 -7.11
N GLU A 252 12.55 -10.18 -7.92
CA GLU A 252 13.96 -10.14 -7.53
C GLU A 252 14.39 -8.73 -7.12
N ILE A 253 14.17 -7.71 -7.97
CA ILE A 253 14.58 -6.35 -7.63
C ILE A 253 13.74 -5.75 -6.50
N ALA A 254 12.47 -6.12 -6.39
CA ALA A 254 11.61 -5.74 -5.27
C ALA A 254 11.95 -6.48 -3.96
N GLY A 255 12.82 -7.50 -3.99
CA GLY A 255 13.16 -8.30 -2.81
C GLY A 255 12.00 -9.14 -2.27
N VAL A 256 11.14 -9.64 -3.17
CA VAL A 256 10.02 -10.52 -2.85
C VAL A 256 10.43 -11.97 -3.07
N GLU A 257 10.44 -12.75 -2.00
CA GLU A 257 10.71 -14.18 -2.09
C GLU A 257 9.50 -14.92 -2.65
N VAL A 258 9.72 -15.65 -3.75
CA VAL A 258 8.69 -16.43 -4.44
C VAL A 258 9.27 -17.77 -4.87
N ASP A 259 8.70 -18.87 -4.36
CA ASP A 259 9.14 -20.23 -4.70
C ASP A 259 8.88 -20.60 -6.17
N LYS A 260 7.71 -20.21 -6.71
CA LYS A 260 7.25 -20.54 -8.06
C LYS A 260 6.49 -19.37 -8.68
N VAL A 261 7.05 -18.75 -9.71
CA VAL A 261 6.38 -17.65 -10.42
C VAL A 261 5.24 -18.15 -11.30
N SER A 262 5.31 -19.40 -11.80
CA SER A 262 4.23 -20.03 -12.58
C SER A 262 2.92 -20.09 -11.81
N TYR A 263 2.96 -20.26 -10.49
CA TYR A 263 1.78 -20.25 -9.64
C TYR A 263 1.02 -18.92 -9.74
N TRP A 264 1.75 -17.79 -9.69
CA TRP A 264 1.15 -16.46 -9.78
C TRP A 264 0.66 -16.14 -11.19
N LEU A 265 1.39 -16.57 -12.22
CA LEU A 265 0.96 -16.45 -13.61
C LEU A 265 -0.33 -17.25 -13.87
N ASP A 266 -0.41 -18.48 -13.35
CA ASP A 266 -1.58 -19.34 -13.50
C ASP A 266 -2.79 -18.80 -12.73
N LYS A 267 -2.56 -18.24 -11.53
CA LYS A 267 -3.59 -17.49 -10.80
C LYS A 267 -4.08 -16.29 -11.59
N ALA A 268 -3.17 -15.47 -12.13
CA ALA A 268 -3.52 -14.29 -12.92
C ALA A 268 -4.36 -14.69 -14.15
N ALA A 269 -3.94 -15.71 -14.91
CA ALA A 269 -4.65 -16.20 -16.09
C ALA A 269 -6.07 -16.71 -15.79
N LYS A 270 -6.32 -17.24 -14.59
CA LYS A 270 -7.63 -17.78 -14.17
C LYS A 270 -8.51 -16.74 -13.46
N HIS A 271 -7.93 -15.61 -13.08
CA HIS A 271 -8.60 -14.58 -12.31
C HIS A 271 -9.81 -14.00 -13.05
N PRO A 272 -10.90 -13.59 -12.35
CA PRO A 272 -12.03 -12.90 -12.98
C PRO A 272 -11.64 -11.62 -13.74
N ASP A 273 -10.58 -10.96 -13.29
CA ASP A 273 -10.05 -9.73 -13.91
C ASP A 273 -8.94 -10.00 -14.94
N SER A 274 -8.70 -11.28 -15.32
CA SER A 274 -7.73 -11.63 -16.35
C SER A 274 -8.04 -10.93 -17.67
N PHE A 275 -7.04 -10.23 -18.22
CA PHE A 275 -7.20 -9.55 -19.50
C PHE A 275 -7.23 -10.54 -20.66
N GLY A 276 -6.47 -11.64 -20.56
CA GLY A 276 -6.50 -12.74 -21.52
C GLY A 276 -7.88 -13.38 -21.61
N ARG A 277 -8.49 -13.68 -20.45
CA ARG A 277 -9.84 -14.21 -20.34
C ARG A 277 -10.89 -13.25 -20.90
N PHE A 278 -10.80 -11.97 -20.53
CA PHE A 278 -11.68 -10.94 -21.10
C PHE A 278 -11.61 -10.91 -22.63
N ARG A 279 -10.40 -10.90 -23.23
CA ARG A 279 -10.23 -10.93 -24.69
C ARG A 279 -10.77 -12.19 -25.34
N ALA A 280 -10.56 -13.36 -24.72
CA ALA A 280 -11.11 -14.63 -25.21
C ALA A 280 -12.65 -14.61 -25.23
N ASP A 281 -13.27 -14.10 -24.15
CA ASP A 281 -14.71 -13.96 -24.06
C ASP A 281 -15.27 -12.99 -25.11
N GLN A 282 -14.55 -11.90 -25.42
CA GLN A 282 -14.95 -11.00 -26.50
C GLN A 282 -14.87 -11.68 -27.88
N ARG A 283 -13.78 -12.39 -28.17
CA ARG A 283 -13.63 -13.12 -29.45
C ARG A 283 -14.72 -14.16 -29.65
N ASN A 284 -15.08 -14.90 -28.60
CA ASN A 284 -16.15 -15.90 -28.65
C ASN A 284 -17.52 -15.25 -28.91
N LYS A 285 -17.79 -14.09 -28.29
CA LYS A 285 -19.05 -13.35 -28.49
C LYS A 285 -19.19 -12.71 -29.88
N PHE A 286 -18.07 -12.31 -30.49
CA PHE A 286 -18.06 -11.64 -31.79
C PHE A 286 -17.60 -12.54 -32.95
N GLY A 287 -17.62 -13.86 -32.78
CA GLY A 287 -17.34 -14.83 -33.85
C GLY A 287 -15.93 -14.69 -34.44
N GLY A 288 -14.93 -14.36 -33.61
CA GLY A 288 -13.54 -14.19 -34.03
C GLY A 288 -13.21 -12.81 -34.63
N LYS A 289 -14.17 -11.90 -34.73
CA LYS A 289 -13.92 -10.49 -35.09
C LYS A 289 -13.44 -9.71 -33.87
N ASN A 290 -12.49 -8.79 -34.07
CA ASN A 290 -12.10 -7.87 -33.00
C ASN A 290 -13.33 -7.06 -32.58
N PRO A 291 -13.57 -6.86 -31.27
CA PRO A 291 -14.65 -6.00 -30.81
C PRO A 291 -14.44 -4.56 -31.33
N PRO A 292 -15.52 -3.80 -31.56
CA PRO A 292 -15.41 -2.38 -31.89
C PRO A 292 -14.62 -1.67 -30.78
N THR A 293 -13.67 -0.83 -31.21
CA THR A 293 -12.81 -0.02 -30.35
C THR A 293 -13.37 1.39 -30.35
N ASP A 294 -14.54 1.55 -29.71
CA ASP A 294 -15.11 2.85 -29.38
C ASP A 294 -14.96 3.08 -27.87
#